data_AF-A0A1T2L5D0-F1
#
_entry.id   AF-A0A1T2L5D0-F1
#
_cell.length_a   1.000
_cell.length_b   1.000
_cell.length_c   1.000
_cell.angle_alpha   90.00
_cell.angle_beta   90.00
_cell.angle_gamma   90.00
#
_symmetry.space_group_name_H-M   'P 1'
#
loop_
_entity.id
_entity.type
_entity.pdbx_description
1 polymer ?
#
loop_
_entity_poly.entity_id
_entity_poly.type
_entity_poly.pdbx_seq_one_letter_code
_entity_poly.pdbx_strand_id
1 'polypeptide(L)'
;MGIPGIEEQASVDDVVIIYRNQPRLHIQAKKNQTHHKSWSISDLKDELVKAHEQLIFSPGVLVRFVSRSSFGDIQILSEECIRHPDLHTFKKQAPSKQQQLLTKLSGLLRIDAASAFETARHLRFMVTGDQSSLDSRNRNDLNTITAKPDIAVSLLESMLNRHQAKLPDSITLITREDIIKKFSEAGLVITPIRTEQEILDNFART
;
A
#
# COMPACT_ATOMS: atom_id res chain seq x y z
N MET A 1 1.55 -17.76 -4.06
CA MET A 1 0.43 -18.28 -3.24
C MET A 1 -0.82 -17.56 -3.71
N GLY A 2 -1.94 -18.26 -3.89
CA GLY A 2 -3.21 -17.63 -4.29
C GLY A 2 -3.79 -16.79 -3.15
N ILE A 3 -4.53 -15.74 -3.49
CA ILE A 3 -5.24 -14.91 -2.51
C ILE A 3 -6.57 -15.63 -2.16
N PRO A 4 -6.88 -15.95 -0.88
CA PRO A 4 -8.11 -16.66 -0.54
C PRO A 4 -9.37 -15.96 -1.10
N GLY A 5 -10.21 -16.70 -1.82
CA GLY A 5 -11.41 -16.17 -2.48
C GLY A 5 -11.15 -15.50 -3.84
N ILE A 6 -9.91 -15.51 -4.33
CA ILE A 6 -9.53 -15.00 -5.65
C ILE A 6 -8.59 -16.02 -6.30
N GLU A 7 -8.92 -16.50 -7.50
CA GLU A 7 -8.10 -17.49 -8.23
C GLU A 7 -6.76 -16.93 -8.75
N GLU A 8 -6.35 -15.75 -8.28
CA GLU A 8 -5.17 -15.04 -8.74
C GLU A 8 -3.98 -15.29 -7.81
N GLN A 9 -2.82 -15.52 -8.43
CA GLN A 9 -1.55 -15.60 -7.73
C GLN A 9 -0.90 -14.22 -7.67
N ALA A 10 -0.60 -13.76 -6.45
CA ALA A 10 0.16 -12.54 -6.25
C ALA A 10 1.66 -12.79 -6.57
N SER A 11 2.21 -12.07 -7.55
CA SER A 11 3.63 -12.14 -7.94
C SER A 11 4.47 -11.06 -7.24
N VAL A 12 3.83 -9.96 -6.89
CA VAL A 12 4.26 -9.00 -5.87
C VAL A 12 3.52 -9.41 -4.60
N ASP A 13 4.22 -9.69 -3.49
CA ASP A 13 3.83 -9.07 -2.21
C ASP A 13 4.46 -9.66 -0.95
N ASP A 14 4.74 -8.71 -0.05
CA ASP A 14 4.84 -8.96 1.38
C ASP A 14 3.44 -8.88 2.04
N VAL A 15 2.53 -8.00 1.56
CA VAL A 15 1.15 -7.83 2.07
C VAL A 15 0.17 -7.43 0.96
N VAL A 16 -0.98 -8.12 0.86
CA VAL A 16 -2.11 -7.72 -0.02
C VAL A 16 -3.26 -7.15 0.84
N ILE A 17 -3.83 -6.01 0.45
CA ILE A 17 -5.01 -5.41 1.10
C ILE A 17 -6.19 -5.39 0.11
N ILE A 18 -7.31 -5.98 0.52
CA ILE A 18 -8.57 -5.98 -0.24
C ILE A 18 -9.55 -5.04 0.44
N TYR A 19 -10.01 -4.04 -0.31
CA TYR A 19 -11.08 -3.15 0.11
C TYR A 19 -12.40 -3.56 -0.53
N ARG A 20 -13.53 -3.21 0.09
CA ARG A 20 -14.87 -3.47 -0.47
C ARG A 20 -15.12 -2.69 -1.77
N ASN A 21 -14.74 -1.41 -1.79
CA ASN A 21 -15.08 -0.47 -2.87
C ASN A 21 -13.86 0.33 -3.38
N GLN A 22 -12.65 -0.19 -3.18
CA GLN A 22 -11.43 0.46 -3.68
C GLN A 22 -10.58 -0.58 -4.42
N PRO A 23 -9.70 -0.11 -5.34
CA PRO A 23 -8.68 -0.96 -5.93
C PRO A 23 -7.96 -1.82 -4.88
N ARG A 24 -7.75 -3.09 -5.20
CA ARG A 24 -6.88 -3.96 -4.40
C ARG A 24 -5.48 -3.35 -4.38
N LEU A 25 -4.88 -3.34 -3.20
CA LEU A 25 -3.56 -2.77 -3.00
C LEU A 25 -2.57 -3.87 -2.67
N HIS A 26 -1.57 -4.01 -3.54
CA HIS A 26 -0.42 -4.89 -3.34
C HIS A 26 0.71 -4.08 -2.71
N ILE A 27 1.29 -4.54 -1.61
CA ILE A 27 2.35 -3.85 -0.89
C ILE A 27 3.66 -4.66 -0.95
N GLN A 28 4.67 -4.01 -1.53
CA GLN A 28 6.05 -4.46 -1.49
C GLN A 28 6.84 -3.62 -0.48
N ALA A 29 7.19 -4.21 0.65
CA ALA A 29 8.07 -3.62 1.63
C ALA A 29 9.53 -3.78 1.19
N LYS A 30 10.28 -2.68 1.19
CA LYS A 30 11.69 -2.66 0.85
C LYS A 30 12.50 -2.34 2.10
N LYS A 31 13.64 -3.05 2.24
CA LYS A 31 14.71 -2.61 3.13
C LYS A 31 15.22 -1.23 2.69
N ASN A 32 16.08 -0.61 3.49
CA ASN A 32 16.74 0.63 3.06
C ASN A 32 17.66 0.34 1.86
N GLN A 33 17.80 1.33 0.99
CA GLN A 33 18.78 1.26 -0.09
C GLN A 33 20.19 1.18 0.53
N THR A 34 21.03 0.28 0.04
CA THR A 34 22.33 -0.10 0.64
C THR A 34 23.27 1.06 0.94
N HIS A 35 23.22 2.13 0.14
CA HIS A 35 24.02 3.34 0.27
C HIS A 35 23.22 4.53 0.82
N HIS A 36 22.04 4.28 1.38
CA HIS A 36 21.14 5.29 1.94
C HIS A 36 20.75 6.42 0.97
N LYS A 37 20.89 6.19 -0.35
CA LYS A 37 20.39 7.10 -1.39
C LYS A 37 18.92 6.83 -1.70
N SER A 38 18.34 7.67 -2.56
CA SER A 38 17.04 7.36 -3.16
C SER A 38 17.13 6.09 -4.01
N TRP A 39 16.08 5.28 -3.98
CA TRP A 39 15.86 4.20 -4.93
C TRP A 39 15.78 4.75 -6.35
N SER A 40 16.43 4.08 -7.30
CA SER A 40 16.31 4.37 -8.73
C SER A 40 15.59 3.24 -9.48
N ILE A 41 15.16 3.51 -10.71
CA ILE A 41 14.61 2.50 -11.63
C ILE A 41 15.55 1.28 -11.76
N SER A 42 16.86 1.51 -11.75
CA SER A 42 17.85 0.44 -11.85
C SER A 42 17.96 -0.38 -10.57
N ASP A 43 17.85 0.27 -9.39
CA ASP A 43 17.88 -0.42 -8.10
C ASP A 43 16.61 -1.27 -7.88
N LEU A 44 15.49 -0.91 -8.51
CA LEU A 44 14.18 -1.57 -8.38
C LEU A 44 13.79 -2.43 -9.61
N LYS A 45 14.76 -2.79 -10.46
CA LYS A 45 14.48 -3.41 -11.76
C LYS A 45 13.56 -4.62 -11.65
N ASP A 46 13.92 -5.58 -10.81
CA ASP A 46 13.21 -6.86 -10.75
C ASP A 46 11.82 -6.69 -10.12
N GLU A 47 11.68 -5.78 -9.15
CA GLU A 47 10.40 -5.48 -8.54
C GLU A 47 9.48 -4.69 -9.47
N LEU A 48 10.01 -3.80 -10.31
CA LEU A 48 9.22 -3.07 -11.30
C LEU A 48 8.71 -4.00 -12.41
N VAL A 49 9.51 -4.99 -12.81
CA VAL A 49 9.07 -6.04 -13.75
C VAL A 49 7.93 -6.84 -13.14
N LYS A 50 8.09 -7.32 -11.89
CA LYS A 50 7.01 -8.05 -11.18
C LYS A 50 5.75 -7.21 -11.01
N ALA A 51 5.90 -5.93 -10.66
CA ALA A 51 4.78 -5.00 -10.53
C ALA A 51 4.02 -4.85 -11.85
N HIS A 52 4.74 -4.71 -12.96
CA HIS A 52 4.13 -4.64 -14.28
C HIS A 52 3.39 -5.93 -14.65
N GLU A 53 4.01 -7.09 -14.44
CA GLU A 53 3.37 -8.40 -14.66
C GLU A 53 2.09 -8.56 -13.82
N GLN A 54 2.12 -8.13 -12.56
CA GLN A 54 0.96 -8.15 -11.68
C GLN A 54 -0.18 -7.26 -12.19
N LEU A 55 0.15 -6.09 -12.76
CA LEU A 55 -0.82 -5.16 -13.32
C LEU A 55 -1.44 -5.66 -14.63
N ILE A 56 -0.68 -6.42 -15.44
CA ILE A 56 -1.22 -7.13 -16.61
C ILE A 56 -2.23 -8.19 -16.16
N PHE A 57 -1.84 -8.99 -15.17
CA PHE A 57 -2.65 -10.13 -14.73
C PHE A 57 -3.91 -9.70 -13.97
N SER A 58 -3.82 -8.62 -13.19
CA SER A 58 -4.94 -8.08 -12.41
C SER A 58 -5.14 -6.59 -12.72
N PRO A 59 -5.85 -6.26 -13.82
CA PRO A 59 -6.13 -4.88 -14.17
C PRO A 59 -6.88 -4.14 -13.05
N GLY A 60 -6.50 -2.89 -12.80
CA GLY A 60 -7.16 -2.05 -11.79
C GLY A 60 -6.68 -2.27 -10.35
N VAL A 61 -5.63 -3.06 -10.11
CA VAL A 61 -4.93 -3.07 -8.82
C VAL A 61 -3.92 -1.95 -8.74
N LEU A 62 -3.53 -1.59 -7.51
CA LEU A 62 -2.42 -0.68 -7.25
C LEU A 62 -1.25 -1.45 -6.64
N VAL A 63 -0.03 -1.07 -6.99
CA VAL A 63 1.18 -1.62 -6.38
C VAL A 63 1.90 -0.53 -5.60
N ARG A 64 2.05 -0.71 -4.29
CA ARG A 64 2.70 0.25 -3.39
C ARG A 64 4.04 -0.26 -2.91
N PHE A 65 5.07 0.52 -3.19
CA PHE A 65 6.40 0.35 -2.61
C PHE A 65 6.50 1.13 -1.31
N VAL A 66 6.99 0.48 -0.26
CA VAL A 66 7.18 1.08 1.07
C VAL A 66 8.64 0.94 1.48
N SER A 67 9.27 2.03 1.91
CA SER A 67 10.69 2.06 2.28
C SER A 67 10.97 3.27 3.17
N ARG A 68 11.97 3.22 4.04
CA ARG A 68 12.48 4.44 4.70
C ARG A 68 13.38 5.27 3.76
N SER A 69 14.12 4.64 2.86
CA SER A 69 14.81 5.35 1.78
C SER A 69 13.80 5.89 0.78
N SER A 70 13.97 7.14 0.35
CA SER A 70 13.09 7.78 -0.64
C SER A 70 13.12 7.07 -1.98
N PHE A 71 12.03 7.21 -2.76
CA PHE A 71 11.94 6.66 -4.11
C PHE A 71 12.32 7.66 -5.20
N GLY A 72 12.59 8.91 -4.82
CA GLY A 72 13.13 9.93 -5.72
C GLY A 72 12.35 10.06 -7.02
N ASP A 73 13.08 9.97 -8.14
CA ASP A 73 12.56 10.25 -9.47
C ASP A 73 11.44 9.31 -9.95
N ILE A 74 11.42 8.04 -9.52
CA ILE A 74 10.36 7.12 -9.94
C ILE A 74 9.03 7.43 -9.22
N GLN A 75 9.09 7.89 -7.97
CA GLN A 75 7.91 8.39 -7.28
C GLN A 75 7.35 9.63 -7.98
N ILE A 76 8.21 10.59 -8.31
CA ILE A 76 7.79 11.80 -9.02
C ILE A 76 7.22 11.44 -10.39
N LEU A 77 7.82 10.49 -11.13
CA LEU A 77 7.26 10.01 -12.39
C LEU A 77 5.83 9.49 -12.21
N SER A 78 5.59 8.65 -11.20
CA SER A 78 4.25 8.11 -10.93
C SER A 78 3.25 9.21 -10.59
N GLU A 79 3.64 10.17 -9.75
CA GLU A 79 2.81 11.34 -9.41
C GLU A 79 2.46 12.16 -10.66
N GLU A 80 3.42 12.41 -11.56
CA GLU A 80 3.14 13.06 -12.82
C GLU A 80 2.18 12.23 -13.69
N CYS A 81 2.42 10.93 -13.83
CA CYS A 81 1.54 10.09 -14.63
C CYS A 81 0.10 10.08 -14.10
N ILE A 82 -0.10 10.14 -12.77
CA ILE A 82 -1.43 10.24 -12.14
C ILE A 82 -2.09 11.60 -12.44
N ARG A 83 -1.33 12.70 -12.40
CA ARG A 83 -1.85 14.05 -12.63
C ARG A 83 -2.35 14.28 -14.05
N HIS A 84 -1.81 13.54 -15.01
CA HIS A 84 -2.16 13.71 -16.42
C HIS A 84 -3.20 12.65 -16.83
N PRO A 85 -4.28 13.03 -17.53
CA PRO A 85 -5.34 12.10 -17.88
C PRO A 85 -4.90 11.03 -18.89
N ASP A 86 -3.89 11.34 -19.72
CA ASP A 86 -3.38 10.46 -20.77
C ASP A 86 -1.91 10.77 -21.11
N LEU A 87 -1.30 9.87 -21.89
CA LEU A 87 0.08 9.98 -22.35
C LEU A 87 0.33 11.23 -23.20
N HIS A 88 -0.65 11.67 -24.00
CA HIS A 88 -0.49 12.83 -24.87
C HIS A 88 -0.31 14.10 -24.05
N THR A 89 -1.19 14.32 -23.08
CA THR A 89 -1.15 15.44 -22.15
C THR A 89 0.14 15.38 -21.33
N PHE A 90 0.53 14.21 -20.83
CA PHE A 90 1.81 14.01 -20.14
C PHE A 90 3.01 14.44 -21.00
N LYS A 91 3.10 13.98 -22.26
CA LYS A 91 4.20 14.36 -23.16
C LYS A 91 4.23 15.87 -23.46
N LYS A 92 3.09 16.55 -23.42
CA LYS A 92 2.99 17.98 -23.68
C LYS A 92 3.37 18.83 -22.46
N GLN A 93 3.05 18.37 -21.25
CA GLN A 93 3.07 19.22 -20.04
C GLN A 93 4.05 18.75 -18.96
N ALA A 94 4.34 17.46 -18.86
CA ALA A 94 5.23 16.95 -17.83
C ALA A 94 6.68 17.42 -18.09
N PRO A 95 7.50 17.64 -17.05
CA PRO A 95 8.87 18.09 -17.24
C PRO A 95 9.70 17.05 -18.02
N SER A 96 10.68 17.54 -18.79
CA SER A 96 11.48 16.71 -19.70
C SER A 96 12.17 15.53 -19.00
N LYS A 97 12.59 15.72 -17.75
CA LYS A 97 13.18 14.66 -16.91
C LYS A 97 12.22 13.49 -16.73
N GLN A 98 10.94 13.73 -16.46
CA GLN A 98 9.93 12.69 -16.28
C GLN A 98 9.57 12.02 -17.60
N GLN A 99 9.57 12.75 -18.71
CA GLN A 99 9.41 12.14 -20.03
C GLN A 99 10.56 11.17 -20.35
N GLN A 100 11.80 11.55 -20.05
CA GLN A 100 12.97 10.66 -20.21
C GLN A 100 12.91 9.45 -19.27
N LEU A 101 12.47 9.65 -18.02
CA LEU A 101 12.27 8.55 -17.07
C LEU A 101 11.19 7.58 -17.53
N LEU A 102 10.09 8.08 -18.13
CA LEU A 102 9.07 7.23 -18.71
C LEU A 102 9.63 6.38 -19.85
N THR A 103 10.45 6.96 -20.72
CA THR A 103 11.16 6.22 -21.77
C THR A 103 12.10 5.17 -21.18
N LYS A 104 12.81 5.50 -20.09
CA LYS A 104 13.68 4.55 -19.39
C LYS A 104 12.88 3.40 -18.77
N LEU A 105 11.72 3.68 -18.19
CA LEU A 105 10.81 2.66 -17.64
C LEU A 105 10.26 1.76 -18.75
N SER A 106 9.79 2.35 -19.86
CA SER A 106 9.35 1.64 -21.07
C SER A 106 10.45 0.71 -21.59
N GLY A 107 11.70 1.18 -21.68
CA GLY A 107 12.85 0.38 -22.08
C GLY A 107 13.19 -0.75 -21.09
N LEU A 108 13.10 -0.47 -19.79
CA LEU A 108 13.31 -1.47 -18.73
C LEU A 108 12.31 -2.61 -18.84
N LEU A 109 11.02 -2.26 -18.97
CA LEU A 109 9.91 -3.20 -19.02
C LEU A 109 9.72 -3.83 -20.41
N ARG A 110 10.39 -3.29 -21.43
CA ARG A 110 10.30 -3.70 -22.85
C ARG A 110 8.87 -3.59 -23.39
N ILE A 111 8.19 -2.51 -23.02
CA ILE A 111 6.81 -2.20 -23.42
C ILE A 111 6.74 -0.83 -24.10
N ASP A 112 5.64 -0.54 -24.78
CA ASP A 112 5.42 0.77 -25.40
C ASP A 112 5.20 1.87 -24.34
N ALA A 113 5.28 3.13 -24.79
CA ALA A 113 5.19 4.28 -23.89
C ALA A 113 3.81 4.44 -23.22
N ALA A 114 2.72 3.99 -23.85
CA ALA A 114 1.39 4.05 -23.25
C ALA A 114 1.24 3.01 -22.14
N SER A 115 1.70 1.77 -22.39
CA SER A 115 1.74 0.73 -21.36
C SER A 115 2.63 1.10 -20.16
N ALA A 116 3.78 1.75 -20.42
CA ALA A 116 4.65 2.25 -19.35
C ALA A 116 4.00 3.38 -18.54
N PHE A 117 3.25 4.26 -19.21
CA PHE A 117 2.51 5.34 -18.57
C PHE A 117 1.41 4.80 -17.67
N GLU A 118 0.61 3.86 -18.17
CA GLU A 118 -0.41 3.19 -17.36
C GLU A 118 0.21 2.38 -16.21
N THR A 119 1.34 1.71 -16.43
CA THR A 119 2.07 1.05 -15.34
C THR A 119 2.44 2.06 -14.24
N ALA A 120 3.09 3.17 -14.60
CA ALA A 120 3.47 4.22 -13.65
C ALA A 120 2.27 4.85 -12.92
N ARG A 121 1.11 4.94 -13.57
CA ARG A 121 -0.15 5.41 -12.96
C ARG A 121 -0.70 4.50 -11.86
N HIS A 122 -0.34 3.22 -11.87
CA HIS A 122 -0.79 2.26 -10.85
C HIS A 122 0.24 2.01 -9.76
N LEU A 123 1.46 2.52 -9.92
CA LEU A 123 2.47 2.49 -8.86
C LEU A 123 2.16 3.54 -7.79
N ARG A 124 2.44 3.21 -6.54
CA ARG A 124 2.38 4.12 -5.39
C ARG A 124 3.65 3.98 -4.58
N PHE A 125 4.06 5.05 -3.93
CA PHE A 125 5.28 5.07 -3.14
C PHE A 125 4.97 5.68 -1.78
N MET A 126 5.52 5.07 -0.73
CA MET A 126 5.41 5.57 0.63
C MET A 126 6.78 5.53 1.29
N VAL A 127 7.25 6.72 1.67
CA VAL A 127 8.45 6.85 2.49
C VAL A 127 8.04 6.81 3.96
N THR A 128 8.58 5.89 4.73
CA THR A 128 8.28 5.75 6.15
C THR A 128 9.32 6.45 7.03
N GLY A 129 8.93 6.79 8.26
CA GLY A 129 9.86 7.16 9.31
C GLY A 129 10.68 5.96 9.81
N ASP A 130 11.35 6.15 10.95
CA ASP A 130 11.91 5.03 11.70
C ASP A 130 10.82 4.21 12.41
N GLN A 131 11.23 3.14 13.09
CA GLN A 131 10.30 2.26 13.80
C GLN A 131 9.47 3.02 14.84
N SER A 132 10.11 3.89 15.63
CA SER A 132 9.43 4.68 16.66
C SER A 132 8.34 5.59 16.06
N SER A 133 8.62 6.19 14.92
CA SER A 133 7.66 7.03 14.18
C SER A 133 6.46 6.21 13.67
N LEU A 134 6.70 5.00 13.18
CA LEU A 134 5.65 4.08 12.75
C LEU A 134 4.80 3.61 13.92
N ASP A 135 5.42 3.23 15.03
CA ASP A 135 4.72 2.80 16.26
C ASP A 135 3.83 3.92 16.79
N SER A 136 4.37 5.15 16.84
CA SER A 136 3.62 6.33 17.27
C SER A 136 2.42 6.60 16.37
N ARG A 137 2.59 6.47 15.04
CA ARG A 137 1.49 6.63 14.08
C ARG A 137 0.42 5.55 14.25
N ASN A 138 0.81 4.29 14.36
CA ASN A 138 -0.13 3.17 14.56
C ASN A 138 -0.94 3.37 15.84
N ARG A 139 -0.29 3.76 16.94
CA ARG A 139 -0.96 4.08 18.21
C ARG A 139 -1.93 5.25 18.05
N ASN A 140 -1.52 6.33 17.41
CA ASN A 140 -2.38 7.50 17.17
C ASN A 140 -3.60 7.15 16.33
N ASP A 141 -3.42 6.39 15.24
CA ASP A 141 -4.52 5.96 14.38
C ASP A 141 -5.50 5.07 15.17
N LEU A 142 -5.00 4.14 15.99
CA LEU A 142 -5.84 3.29 16.84
C LEU A 142 -6.51 4.06 17.99
N ASN A 143 -5.87 5.09 18.52
CA ASN A 143 -6.43 5.93 19.57
C ASN A 143 -7.70 6.66 19.10
N THR A 144 -7.89 6.83 17.79
CA THR A 144 -9.14 7.37 17.23
C THR A 144 -10.32 6.42 17.31
N ILE A 145 -10.09 5.11 17.47
CA ILE A 145 -11.13 4.08 17.43
C ILE A 145 -11.20 3.20 18.68
N THR A 146 -10.24 3.28 19.60
CA THR A 146 -10.28 2.53 20.85
C THR A 146 -9.57 3.25 21.99
N ALA A 147 -10.07 3.11 23.21
CA ALA A 147 -9.50 3.71 24.41
C ALA A 147 -8.21 3.04 24.91
N LYS A 148 -7.84 1.87 24.34
CA LYS A 148 -6.62 1.13 24.72
C LYS A 148 -5.77 0.80 23.48
N PRO A 149 -5.20 1.82 22.80
CA PRO A 149 -4.48 1.65 21.55
C PRO A 149 -3.29 0.69 21.66
N ASP A 150 -2.60 0.67 22.79
CA ASP A 150 -1.42 -0.21 22.99
C ASP A 150 -1.76 -1.70 22.99
N ILE A 151 -2.92 -2.05 23.58
CA ILE A 151 -3.41 -3.43 23.54
C ILE A 151 -3.83 -3.78 22.11
N ALA A 152 -4.51 -2.86 21.41
CA ALA A 152 -4.90 -3.06 20.01
C ALA A 152 -3.69 -3.28 19.09
N VAL A 153 -2.62 -2.48 19.23
CA VAL A 153 -1.35 -2.68 18.49
C VAL A 153 -0.82 -4.08 18.74
N SER A 154 -0.66 -4.46 20.02
CA SER A 154 -0.09 -5.75 20.40
C SER A 154 -0.89 -6.94 19.84
N LEU A 155 -2.22 -6.82 19.80
CA LEU A 155 -3.09 -7.84 19.22
C LEU A 155 -2.94 -7.93 17.71
N LEU A 156 -2.91 -6.81 16.99
CA LEU A 156 -2.71 -6.78 15.54
C LEU A 156 -1.35 -7.36 15.16
N GLU A 157 -0.28 -6.98 15.85
CA GLU A 157 1.06 -7.54 15.65
C GLU A 157 1.08 -9.04 15.91
N SER A 158 0.42 -9.52 16.97
CA SER A 158 0.30 -10.95 17.24
C SER A 158 -0.42 -11.69 16.12
N MET A 159 -1.52 -11.12 15.59
CA MET A 159 -2.24 -11.70 14.45
C MET A 159 -1.35 -11.79 13.20
N LEU A 160 -0.62 -10.72 12.88
CA LEU A 160 0.30 -10.67 11.73
C LEU A 160 1.48 -11.64 11.89
N ASN A 161 2.10 -11.70 13.07
CA ASN A 161 3.22 -12.59 13.34
C ASN A 161 2.81 -14.07 13.22
N ARG A 162 1.61 -14.43 13.70
CA ARG A 162 1.08 -15.80 13.54
C ARG A 162 0.80 -16.14 12.08
N HIS A 163 0.28 -15.19 11.30
CA HIS A 163 0.06 -15.34 9.86
C HIS A 163 1.39 -15.57 9.13
N GLN A 164 2.39 -14.71 9.37
CA GLN A 164 3.69 -14.79 8.73
C GLN A 164 4.45 -16.08 9.08
N ALA A 165 4.36 -16.52 10.34
CA ALA A 165 5.02 -17.73 10.82
C ALA A 165 4.34 -19.03 10.34
N LYS A 166 3.18 -18.95 9.65
CA LYS A 166 2.40 -20.10 9.17
C LYS A 166 2.14 -21.13 10.26
N LEU A 167 1.85 -20.67 11.48
CA LEU A 167 1.59 -21.55 12.61
C LEU A 167 0.33 -22.39 12.38
N PRO A 168 0.19 -23.55 13.06
CA PRO A 168 -1.07 -24.28 13.08
C PRO A 168 -2.22 -23.34 13.47
N ASP A 169 -3.34 -23.42 12.75
CA ASP A 169 -4.49 -22.51 12.84
C ASP A 169 -4.25 -21.06 12.35
N SER A 170 -3.17 -20.78 11.61
CA SER A 170 -2.97 -19.46 11.01
C SER A 170 -4.03 -19.20 9.95
N ILE A 171 -4.86 -18.19 10.19
CA ILE A 171 -5.84 -17.69 9.22
C ILE A 171 -5.05 -17.19 7.99
N THR A 172 -5.37 -17.64 6.78
CA THR A 172 -4.68 -17.21 5.56
C THR A 172 -5.07 -15.79 5.12
N LEU A 173 -6.22 -15.31 5.58
CA LEU A 173 -6.82 -14.00 5.28
C LEU A 173 -7.32 -13.37 6.58
N ILE A 174 -6.73 -12.25 7.01
CA ILE A 174 -7.24 -11.51 8.17
C ILE A 174 -8.36 -10.57 7.70
N THR A 175 -9.59 -10.85 8.12
CA THR A 175 -10.75 -10.00 7.81
C THR A 175 -10.97 -8.93 8.87
N ARG A 176 -11.84 -7.96 8.57
CA ARG A 176 -12.26 -6.94 9.55
C ARG A 176 -12.98 -7.58 10.73
N GLU A 177 -13.81 -8.58 10.46
CA GLU A 177 -14.58 -9.33 11.43
C GLU A 177 -13.65 -10.09 12.39
N ASP A 178 -12.55 -10.66 11.89
CA ASP A 178 -11.54 -11.31 12.72
C ASP A 178 -10.88 -10.33 13.69
N ILE A 179 -10.52 -9.14 13.22
CA ILE A 179 -9.93 -8.08 14.05
C ILE A 179 -10.92 -7.65 15.14
N ILE A 180 -12.18 -7.40 14.78
CA ILE A 180 -13.23 -7.00 15.74
C ILE A 180 -13.45 -8.09 16.78
N LYS A 181 -13.55 -9.35 16.35
CA LYS A 181 -13.70 -10.48 17.26
C LYS A 181 -12.51 -10.54 18.22
N LYS A 182 -11.28 -10.43 17.71
CA LYS A 182 -10.08 -10.47 18.55
C LYS A 182 -10.03 -9.34 19.55
N PHE A 183 -10.45 -8.14 19.15
CA PHE A 183 -10.54 -6.99 20.03
C PHE A 183 -11.60 -7.22 21.12
N SER A 184 -12.79 -7.71 20.74
CA SER A 184 -13.86 -8.04 21.68
C SER A 184 -13.44 -9.09 22.70
N GLU A 185 -12.73 -10.15 22.30
CA GLU A 185 -12.18 -11.19 23.19
C GLU A 185 -11.21 -10.61 24.24
N ALA A 186 -10.50 -9.53 23.89
CA ALA A 186 -9.60 -8.82 24.78
C ALA A 186 -10.28 -7.68 25.58
N GLY A 187 -11.60 -7.56 25.51
CA GLY A 187 -12.36 -6.49 26.16
C GLY A 187 -12.12 -5.11 25.54
N LEU A 188 -11.71 -5.05 24.29
CA LEU A 188 -11.59 -3.82 23.51
C LEU A 188 -12.89 -3.57 22.74
N VAL A 189 -13.45 -2.39 22.92
CA VAL A 189 -14.58 -1.90 22.12
C VAL A 189 -14.04 -0.97 21.05
N ILE A 190 -14.42 -1.22 19.80
CA ILE A 190 -14.15 -0.31 18.68
C ILE A 190 -15.26 0.72 18.62
N THR A 191 -14.91 1.98 18.82
CA THR A 191 -15.81 3.11 18.64
C THR A 191 -15.81 3.48 17.16
N PRO A 192 -16.99 3.67 16.52
CA PRO A 192 -17.03 4.20 15.17
C PRO A 192 -16.34 5.57 15.13
N ILE A 193 -15.53 5.83 14.11
CA ILE A 193 -15.07 7.20 13.81
C ILE A 193 -16.32 7.97 13.40
N ARG A 194 -16.83 8.80 14.32
CA ARG A 194 -17.96 9.67 14.06
C ARG A 194 -17.44 11.05 13.72
N THR A 195 -18.03 11.66 12.71
CA THR A 195 -17.89 13.10 12.49
C THR A 195 -18.44 13.86 13.69
N GLU A 196 -17.97 15.09 13.91
CA GLU A 196 -18.50 15.97 14.96
C GLU A 196 -20.03 16.10 14.85
N GLN A 197 -20.54 16.20 13.62
CA GLN A 197 -21.98 16.23 13.34
C GLN A 197 -22.70 14.96 13.83
N GLU A 198 -22.17 13.77 13.56
CA GLU A 198 -22.77 12.50 14.02
C GLU A 198 -22.70 12.32 15.54
N ILE A 199 -21.74 12.97 16.20
CA ILE A 199 -21.66 13.02 17.66
C ILE A 199 -22.76 13.94 18.20
N LEU A 200 -22.88 15.15 17.66
CA LEU A 200 -23.91 16.13 18.04
C LEU A 200 -25.33 15.60 17.79
N ASP A 201 -25.57 14.95 16.66
CA ASP A 201 -26.87 14.35 16.32
C ASP A 201 -27.27 13.23 17.28
N ASN A 202 -26.30 12.49 17.85
CA ASN A 202 -26.58 11.48 18.87
C ASN A 202 -26.95 12.13 20.21
N PHE A 203 -26.26 13.20 20.61
CA PHE A 203 -26.60 13.92 21.83
C PHE A 203 -27.98 14.61 21.72
N ALA A 204 -28.34 15.14 20.55
CA ALA A 204 -29.65 15.75 20.31
C ALA A 204 -30.82 14.75 20.33
N ARG A 205 -30.55 13.44 20.32
CA ARG A 205 -31.55 12.36 20.39
C ARG A 205 -31.69 11.77 21.81
N THR A 206 -30.97 12.30 22.79
CA THR A 206 -31.03 11.90 24.22
C THR A 206 -31.72 12.99 25.02
#